data_AF-A0A959BHA5-F1
#
_entry.id   AF-A0A959BHA5-F1
#
_cell.length_a   1.000
_cell.length_b   1.000
_cell.length_c   1.000
_cell.angle_alpha   90.00
_cell.angle_beta   90.00
_cell.angle_gamma   90.00
#
_symmetry.space_group_name_H-M   'P 1'
#
loop_
_entity.id
_entity.type
_entity.pdbx_description
1 polymer ?
#
loop_
_entity_poly.entity_id
_entity_poly.type
_entity_poly.pdbx_seq_one_letter_code
_entity_poly.pdbx_strand_id
1 'polypeptide(L)'
;MRKWINKAFKWYYRQRYKGIQHFMKHPHEVQRSLLKNLLEATKHTEWGIAHGYRSIRTPEQFAERVPVQDYESLKPFINRMMHGEK
;
A
#
# COMPACT_ATOMS: atom_id res chain seq x y z
N MET A 1 -24.86 1.86 -29.96
CA MET A 1 -24.48 1.94 -28.53
C MET A 1 -23.93 0.63 -27.94
N ARG A 2 -24.69 -0.49 -27.90
CA ARG A 2 -24.24 -1.75 -27.24
C ARG A 2 -22.90 -2.32 -27.72
N LYS A 3 -22.60 -2.26 -29.03
CA LYS A 3 -21.34 -2.76 -29.61
C LYS A 3 -20.10 -1.96 -29.18
N TRP A 4 -20.24 -0.65 -29.00
CA TRP A 4 -19.14 0.23 -28.59
C TRP A 4 -18.80 0.06 -27.11
N ILE A 5 -19.82 -0.05 -26.27
CA ILE A 5 -19.68 -0.38 -24.84
C ILE A 5 -18.94 -1.71 -24.69
N ASN A 6 -19.36 -2.75 -25.41
CA ASN A 6 -18.69 -4.05 -25.39
C ASN A 6 -17.23 -3.98 -25.86
N LYS A 7 -16.92 -3.13 -26.84
CA LYS A 7 -15.54 -2.91 -27.31
C LYS A 7 -14.68 -2.22 -26.25
N ALA A 8 -15.23 -1.20 -25.59
CA ALA A 8 -14.57 -0.49 -24.48
C ALA A 8 -14.30 -1.43 -23.30
N PHE A 9 -15.29 -2.23 -22.87
CA PHE A 9 -15.11 -3.24 -21.84
C PHE A 9 -14.06 -4.29 -22.22
N LYS A 10 -14.11 -4.85 -23.43
CA LYS A 10 -13.10 -5.81 -23.91
C LYS A 10 -11.69 -5.23 -23.88
N TRP A 11 -11.53 -3.97 -24.27
CA TRP A 11 -10.25 -3.28 -24.20
C TRP A 11 -9.79 -3.08 -22.75
N TYR A 12 -10.67 -2.60 -21.87
CA TYR A 12 -10.38 -2.43 -20.44
C TYR A 12 -9.95 -3.75 -19.78
N TYR A 13 -10.71 -4.83 -19.96
CA TYR A 13 -10.38 -6.14 -19.41
C TYR A 13 -9.06 -6.66 -19.94
N ARG A 14 -8.74 -6.42 -21.21
CA ARG A 14 -7.44 -6.79 -21.78
C ARG A 14 -6.30 -6.07 -21.07
N GLN A 15 -6.44 -4.77 -20.79
CA GLN A 15 -5.43 -4.03 -20.03
C GLN A 15 -5.34 -4.52 -18.58
N ARG A 16 -6.48 -4.74 -17.92
CA ARG A 16 -6.52 -5.24 -16.54
C ARG A 16 -5.89 -6.62 -16.41
N TYR A 17 -6.14 -7.51 -17.36
CA TYR A 17 -5.55 -8.85 -17.41
C TYR A 17 -4.03 -8.79 -17.58
N LYS A 18 -3.52 -7.92 -18.46
CA LYS A 18 -2.06 -7.67 -18.58
C LYS A 18 -1.46 -7.22 -17.25
N GLY A 19 -2.14 -6.34 -16.51
CA GLY A 19 -1.71 -5.92 -15.18
C GLY A 19 -1.65 -7.08 -14.18
N ILE A 20 -2.69 -7.92 -14.13
CA ILE A 20 -2.71 -9.13 -13.28
C ILE A 20 -1.54 -10.06 -13.62
N GLN A 21 -1.32 -10.30 -14.92
CA GLN A 21 -0.22 -11.14 -15.39
C GLN A 21 1.14 -10.56 -14.97
N HIS A 22 1.33 -9.25 -15.04
CA HIS A 22 2.56 -8.61 -14.57
C HIS A 22 2.76 -8.80 -13.07
N PHE A 23 1.70 -8.62 -12.25
CA PHE A 23 1.78 -8.87 -10.80
C PHE A 23 2.13 -10.32 -10.46
N MET A 24 1.57 -11.28 -11.20
CA MET A 24 1.87 -12.70 -11.02
C MET A 24 3.29 -13.07 -11.46
N LYS A 25 3.81 -12.44 -12.51
CA LYS A 25 5.15 -12.72 -13.06
C LYS A 25 6.28 -12.04 -12.28
N HIS A 26 6.02 -10.88 -11.69
CA HIS A 26 7.02 -10.07 -10.98
C HIS A 26 6.61 -9.73 -9.54
N PRO A 27 6.20 -10.71 -8.72
CA PRO A 27 5.58 -10.44 -7.41
C PRO A 27 6.52 -9.72 -6.44
N HIS A 28 7.81 -10.06 -6.42
CA HIS A 28 8.78 -9.42 -5.53
C HIS A 28 9.04 -7.95 -5.89
N GLU A 29 9.15 -7.63 -7.17
CA GLU A 29 9.34 -6.24 -7.64
C GLU A 29 8.12 -5.39 -7.28
N VAL A 30 6.93 -5.93 -7.54
CA VAL A 30 5.65 -5.26 -7.24
C VAL A 30 5.50 -5.01 -5.75
N GLN A 31 5.79 -6.01 -4.90
CA GLN A 31 5.73 -5.85 -3.44
C GLN A 31 6.76 -4.84 -2.93
N ARG A 32 8.00 -4.84 -3.46
CA ARG A 32 9.03 -3.85 -3.10
C ARG A 32 8.60 -2.43 -3.49
N SER A 33 8.06 -2.25 -4.69
CA SER A 33 7.55 -0.96 -5.14
C SER A 33 6.38 -0.49 -4.29
N LEU A 34 5.43 -1.37 -3.97
CA LEU A 34 4.31 -1.09 -3.09
C LEU A 34 4.78 -0.64 -1.70
N LEU A 35 5.67 -1.41 -1.07
CA LEU A 35 6.22 -1.07 0.24
C LEU A 35 6.91 0.31 0.20
N LYS A 36 7.75 0.56 -0.81
CA LYS A 36 8.41 1.86 -0.98
C LYS A 36 7.40 3.00 -1.06
N ASN A 37 6.35 2.85 -1.86
CA ASN A 37 5.32 3.89 -2.01
C ASN A 37 4.57 4.16 -0.70
N LEU A 38 4.22 3.11 0.04
CA LEU A 38 3.56 3.23 1.35
C LEU A 38 4.47 3.95 2.35
N LEU A 39 5.74 3.55 2.45
CA LEU A 39 6.72 4.20 3.32
C LEU A 39 6.91 5.67 2.98
N GLU A 40 7.06 6.01 1.69
CA GLU A 40 7.23 7.39 1.26
C GLU A 40 6.01 8.26 1.56
N ALA A 41 4.80 7.75 1.33
CA ALA A 41 3.55 8.46 1.61
C ALA A 41 3.31 8.66 3.11
N THR A 42 3.76 7.74 3.96
CA THR A 42 3.43 7.71 5.40
C THR A 42 4.59 8.15 6.31
N LYS A 43 5.76 8.46 5.77
CA LYS A 43 6.97 8.85 6.54
C LYS A 43 6.86 10.08 7.43
N HIS A 44 5.80 10.87 7.25
CA HIS A 44 5.51 12.08 8.02
C HIS A 44 4.41 11.88 9.06
N THR A 45 3.72 10.74 9.04
CA THR A 45 2.73 10.40 10.09
C THR A 45 3.46 10.21 11.41
N GLU A 46 2.77 10.42 12.53
CA GLU A 46 3.33 10.15 13.87
C GLU A 46 3.88 8.73 13.97
N TRP A 47 3.14 7.75 13.43
CA TRP A 47 3.56 6.36 13.34
C TRP A 47 4.84 6.18 12.50
N GLY A 48 4.88 6.78 11.30
CA GLY A 48 6.03 6.70 10.42
C GLY A 48 7.27 7.37 10.99
N ILE A 49 7.12 8.43 11.79
CA ILE A 49 8.20 9.07 12.53
C ILE A 49 8.69 8.15 13.65
N ALA A 50 7.78 7.60 14.46
CA ALA A 50 8.09 6.72 15.58
C ALA A 50 8.87 5.45 15.14
N HIS A 51 8.54 4.90 13.97
CA HIS A 51 9.21 3.73 13.40
C HIS A 51 10.31 4.06 12.37
N GLY A 52 10.65 5.34 12.18
CA GLY A 52 11.76 5.76 11.33
C GLY A 52 11.61 5.43 9.84
N TYR A 53 10.40 5.52 9.28
CA TYR A 53 10.08 5.13 7.90
C TYR A 53 10.96 5.79 6.84
N ARG A 54 11.43 7.02 7.09
CA ARG A 54 12.31 7.77 6.16
C ARG A 54 13.59 7.03 5.78
N SER A 55 14.13 6.22 6.69
CA SER A 55 15.41 5.53 6.50
C SER A 55 15.26 4.04 6.14
N ILE A 56 14.03 3.53 6.05
CA ILE A 56 13.77 2.15 5.62
C ILE A 56 13.99 2.05 4.11
N ARG A 57 14.77 1.05 3.69
CA ARG A 57 15.13 0.79 2.29
C ARG A 57 14.86 -0.64 1.86
N THR A 58 14.74 -1.57 2.81
CA THR A 58 14.49 -2.99 2.52
C THR A 58 13.32 -3.54 3.35
N PRO A 59 12.66 -4.62 2.88
CA PRO A 59 11.61 -5.29 3.66
C PRO A 59 12.09 -5.80 5.02
N GLU A 60 13.35 -6.22 5.12
CA GLU A 60 13.95 -6.72 6.37
C GLU A 60 14.07 -5.61 7.41
N GLN A 61 14.51 -4.41 6.99
CA GLN A 61 14.55 -3.23 7.86
C GLN A 61 13.15 -2.79 8.31
N PHE A 62 12.13 -2.99 7.47
CA PHE A 62 10.74 -2.75 7.86
C PHE A 62 10.30 -3.74 8.93
N ALA A 63 10.52 -5.03 8.70
CA ALA A 63 10.15 -6.09 9.64
C ALA A 63 10.87 -5.98 11.00
N GLU A 64 12.12 -5.50 11.01
CA GLU A 64 12.88 -5.26 12.23
C GLU A 64 12.29 -4.12 13.08
N ARG A 65 11.80 -3.06 12.43
CA ARG A 65 11.37 -1.82 13.11
C ARG A 65 9.89 -1.76 13.43
N VAL A 66 9.07 -2.49 12.67
CA VAL A 66 7.61 -2.44 12.76
C VAL A 66 7.11 -3.79 13.24
N PRO A 67 6.77 -3.93 14.54
CA PRO A 67 6.21 -5.17 15.05
C PRO A 67 4.83 -5.41 14.44
N VAL A 68 4.41 -6.68 14.38
CA VAL A 68 3.04 -7.04 14.02
C VAL A 68 2.08 -6.40 15.02
N GLN A 69 1.05 -5.73 14.52
CA GLN A 69 0.07 -5.01 15.33
C GLN A 69 -1.24 -5.77 15.39
N ASP A 70 -1.97 -5.60 16.50
CA ASP A 70 -3.36 -5.97 16.62
C ASP A 70 -4.25 -4.72 16.67
N TYR A 71 -5.55 -4.91 16.91
CA TYR A 71 -6.47 -3.79 16.98
C TYR A 71 -6.23 -2.92 18.22
N GLU A 72 -5.97 -3.53 19.37
CA GLU A 72 -5.85 -2.81 20.65
C GLU A 72 -4.58 -1.95 20.67
N SER A 73 -3.50 -2.39 20.03
CA SER A 73 -2.27 -1.60 19.89
C SER A 73 -2.47 -0.33 19.05
N LEU A 74 -3.39 -0.35 18.07
CA LEU A 74 -3.69 0.78 17.19
C LEU A 74 -4.84 1.68 17.67
N LYS A 75 -5.70 1.15 18.55
CA LYS A 75 -6.88 1.83 19.07
C LYS A 75 -6.64 3.24 19.61
N PRO A 76 -5.54 3.55 20.33
CA PRO A 76 -5.29 4.92 20.78
C PRO A 76 -5.18 5.93 19.62
N PHE A 77 -4.48 5.57 18.54
CA PHE A 77 -4.34 6.42 17.35
C PHE A 77 -5.66 6.56 16.60
N ILE A 78 -6.43 5.48 16.49
CA ILE A 78 -7.76 5.49 15.86
C ILE A 78 -8.70 6.41 16.62
N ASN A 79 -8.74 6.32 17.96
CA ASN A 79 -9.58 7.17 18.79
C ASN A 79 -9.22 8.65 18.64
N ARG A 80 -7.93 8.99 18.62
CA ARG A 80 -7.44 10.36 18.39
C ARG A 80 -7.96 10.93 17.06
N MET A 81 -7.82 10.18 15.97
CA MET A 81 -8.40 10.58 14.68
C MET A 81 -9.92 10.72 14.73
N MET A 82 -10.63 9.81 15.39
CA MET A 82 -12.10 9.88 15.53
C MET A 82 -12.56 11.13 16.28
N HIS A 83 -11.77 11.61 17.24
CA HIS A 83 -12.04 12.85 17.99
C HIS A 83 -11.61 14.12 17.23
N GLY A 84 -11.18 13.99 15.97
CA GLY A 84 -10.90 15.12 15.09
C GLY A 84 -9.48 15.65 15.18
N GLU A 85 -8.55 14.90 15.77
CA GLU A 85 -7.13 15.23 15.67
C GLU A 85 -6.68 15.17 14.20
N LYS A 86 -5.95 16.19 13.76
CA LYS A 86 -5.55 16.41 12.36
C LYS A 86 -4.08 16.12 12.13
#